data_AF-A0A183PGV7-F1
#
_entry.id   AF-A0A183PGV7-F1
#
_cell.length_a   1.000
_cell.length_b   1.000
_cell.length_c   1.000
_cell.angle_alpha   90.00
_cell.angle_beta   90.00
_cell.angle_gamma   90.00
#
_symmetry.space_group_name_H-M   'P 1'
#
loop_
_entity.id
_entity.type
_entity.pdbx_description
1 polymer ?
#
loop_
_entity_poly.entity_id
_entity_poly.type
_entity_poly.pdbx_seq_one_letter_code
_entity_poly.pdbx_strand_id
1 'polypeptide(L)'
;MESIINEEVTSFAPRLFHIENSFNRCLEECIDRRQLSAEQVTKLMNGDYGHHVSWDMICAQSCWAGLLPPLPIETNSPSDKNKPLLFRNQKLNSNVISRQLHNLCVPFTDDSFKYNCYQKSELDPNATGQYDFPDCETKLLGLLAIGNKDTDYTLITKQSLSDSNVTSVIQNLCDASNNEIANNLLGFIFEKTNFFTSCGGQDTDTGFIHYPSKILQFQVIETTFVSDPISNSSTNGWIIHWCHKPDNLFPSLNNLNFDQSFVLSIDKERRFNLMCSHTGQHLFTSALESSVLSHSSAFQHIGGTSHPNYFTVKAAIIGSASELIQEDLGNFTRQLEQKCQKLINENGFISIWNTELAHALKVKQIRYFPWEEYSAKVRTVCITKQKHSINDHELTDFNSVISAELCGGTHLFELSDLLDIAVVAVKGRRKTVKEFTCIFGHLAKSAHQCANELIQEGLSKEKEAIHDPKKAAIHMDWYESVLNDPHYTGFLPLYARLALETNLFRINHKTDIIDTDHVQLYIDNMKIMIGNNNCETSQAVISQLDFHRLDDVSFFNL
;
A
#
# COMPACT_ATOMS: atom_id res chain seq x y z
N MET A 1 14.14 25.23 5.97
CA MET A 1 12.81 25.38 6.60
C MET A 1 12.03 26.50 5.93
N GLU A 2 12.59 27.70 5.82
CA GLU A 2 11.97 28.82 5.09
C GLU A 2 11.70 28.51 3.60
N SER A 3 12.61 27.82 2.91
CA SER A 3 12.39 27.34 1.53
C SER A 3 11.18 26.41 1.39
N ILE A 4 11.04 25.44 2.30
CA ILE A 4 9.95 24.46 2.33
C ILE A 4 8.60 25.15 2.60
N ILE A 5 8.59 26.10 3.53
CA ILE A 5 7.38 26.88 3.84
C ILE A 5 6.96 27.70 2.61
N ASN A 6 7.89 28.36 1.94
CA ASN A 6 7.60 29.17 0.77
C ASN A 6 7.08 28.35 -0.42
N GLU A 7 7.64 27.16 -0.64
CA GLU A 7 7.20 26.21 -1.68
C GLU A 7 5.79 25.67 -1.42
N GLU A 8 5.49 25.27 -0.17
CA GLU A 8 4.13 24.84 0.22
C GLU A 8 3.13 26.00 0.11
N VAL A 9 3.48 27.23 0.54
CA VAL A 9 2.60 28.40 0.43
C VAL A 9 2.31 28.76 -1.03
N THR A 10 3.34 28.75 -1.89
CA THR A 10 3.18 29.06 -3.32
C THR A 10 2.38 27.99 -4.05
N SER A 11 2.49 26.72 -3.65
CA SER A 11 1.69 25.64 -4.22
C SER A 11 0.26 25.58 -3.65
N PHE A 12 0.01 26.10 -2.44
CA PHE A 12 -1.30 26.11 -1.79
C PHE A 12 -2.18 27.27 -2.24
N ALA A 13 -1.60 28.46 -2.49
CA ALA A 13 -2.36 29.66 -2.85
C ALA A 13 -3.28 29.48 -4.08
N PRO A 14 -2.87 28.82 -5.18
CA PRO A 14 -3.77 28.55 -6.31
C PRO A 14 -4.88 27.54 -5.97
N ARG A 15 -4.62 26.60 -5.05
CA ARG A 15 -5.61 25.58 -4.63
C ARG A 15 -6.74 26.18 -3.81
N LEU A 16 -6.45 27.21 -3.00
CA LEU A 16 -7.47 27.97 -2.26
C LEU A 16 -8.58 28.51 -3.18
N PHE A 17 -8.22 29.05 -4.34
CA PHE A 17 -9.19 29.56 -5.31
C PHE A 17 -10.14 28.48 -5.83
N HIS A 18 -9.62 27.28 -6.13
CA HIS A 18 -10.44 26.16 -6.58
C HIS A 18 -11.34 25.62 -5.46
N ILE A 19 -10.81 25.54 -4.24
CA ILE A 19 -11.57 25.14 -3.06
C ILE A 19 -12.70 26.13 -2.76
N GLU A 20 -12.45 27.43 -2.88
CA GLU A 20 -13.46 28.49 -2.73
C GLU A 20 -14.55 28.39 -3.80
N ASN A 21 -14.17 28.17 -5.07
CA ASN A 21 -15.15 27.99 -6.14
C ASN A 21 -16.02 26.74 -5.95
N SER A 22 -15.44 25.62 -5.48
CA SER A 22 -16.21 24.42 -5.18
C SER A 22 -17.17 24.63 -4.01
N PHE A 23 -16.75 25.36 -2.98
CA PHE A 23 -17.63 25.76 -1.89
C PHE A 23 -18.78 26.65 -2.36
N ASN A 24 -18.49 27.65 -3.20
CA ASN A 24 -19.51 28.54 -3.75
C ASN A 24 -20.53 27.81 -4.63
N ARG A 25 -20.11 26.86 -5.46
CA ARG A 25 -21.03 26.00 -6.23
C ARG A 25 -21.92 25.15 -5.33
N CYS A 26 -21.38 24.64 -4.22
CA CYS A 26 -22.19 23.94 -3.23
C CYS A 26 -23.24 24.87 -2.59
N LEU A 27 -22.91 26.15 -2.38
CA LEU A 27 -23.86 27.14 -1.85
C LEU A 27 -24.97 27.49 -2.84
N GLU A 28 -24.71 27.45 -4.15
CA GLU A 28 -25.73 27.67 -5.18
C GLU A 28 -26.87 26.62 -5.10
N GLU A 29 -26.54 25.39 -4.70
CA GLU A 29 -27.51 24.30 -4.45
C GLU A 29 -28.13 24.32 -3.05
N CYS A 30 -27.65 25.19 -2.16
CA CYS A 30 -28.06 25.21 -0.76
C CYS A 30 -29.38 25.96 -0.57
N ILE A 31 -30.47 25.20 -0.42
CA ILE A 31 -31.83 25.74 -0.20
C ILE A 31 -31.97 26.30 1.23
N ASP A 32 -31.27 25.73 2.21
CA ASP A 32 -31.24 26.19 3.60
C ASP A 32 -29.99 27.03 3.89
N ARG A 33 -30.16 28.35 3.98
CA ARG A 33 -29.06 29.32 4.20
C ARG A 33 -28.54 29.37 5.63
N ARG A 34 -28.82 28.37 6.48
CA ARG A 34 -28.32 28.32 7.86
C ARG A 34 -27.17 27.34 8.06
N GLN A 35 -27.14 26.21 7.34
CA GLN A 35 -26.14 25.16 7.50
C GLN A 35 -26.10 24.25 6.27
N LEU A 36 -24.92 23.72 5.93
CA LEU A 36 -24.79 22.71 4.87
C LEU A 36 -25.38 21.36 5.32
N SER A 37 -26.03 20.64 4.40
CA SER A 37 -26.52 19.27 4.66
C SER A 37 -25.38 18.25 4.66
N ALA A 38 -25.62 17.07 5.26
CA ALA A 38 -24.64 15.98 5.25
C ALA A 38 -24.28 15.53 3.82
N GLU A 39 -25.25 15.55 2.91
CA GLU A 39 -25.02 15.23 1.49
C GLU A 39 -24.10 16.26 0.82
N GLN A 40 -24.34 17.56 1.07
CA GLN A 40 -23.54 18.64 0.51
C GLN A 40 -22.09 18.61 0.99
N VAL A 41 -21.90 18.34 2.28
CA VAL A 41 -20.55 18.22 2.85
C VAL A 41 -19.85 16.97 2.31
N THR A 42 -20.57 15.85 2.16
CA THR A 42 -20.01 14.64 1.52
C THR A 42 -19.60 14.92 0.07
N LYS A 43 -20.44 15.64 -0.69
CA LYS A 43 -20.14 16.04 -2.07
C LYS A 43 -18.93 16.98 -2.16
N LEU A 44 -18.80 17.94 -1.25
CA LEU A 44 -17.61 18.81 -1.13
C LEU A 44 -16.35 18.01 -0.81
N MET A 45 -16.45 17.06 0.13
CA MET A 45 -15.35 16.17 0.50
C MET A 45 -14.98 15.24 -0.65
N ASN A 46 -15.94 14.76 -1.45
CA ASN A 46 -15.65 13.91 -2.61
C ASN A 46 -15.17 14.68 -3.84
N GLY A 47 -15.30 16.02 -3.83
CA GLY A 47 -14.92 16.88 -4.94
C GLY A 47 -15.96 16.99 -6.05
N ASP A 48 -17.21 16.62 -5.77
CA ASP A 48 -18.31 16.62 -6.74
C ASP A 48 -18.65 18.04 -7.25
N TYR A 49 -18.27 19.09 -6.51
CA TYR A 49 -18.36 20.50 -6.91
C TYR A 49 -17.13 21.02 -7.68
N GLY A 50 -16.27 20.10 -8.15
CA GLY A 50 -15.13 20.35 -9.02
C GLY A 50 -13.77 20.15 -8.35
N HIS A 51 -13.65 20.37 -7.04
CA HIS A 51 -12.42 20.14 -6.28
C HIS A 51 -12.73 19.65 -4.87
N HIS A 52 -11.92 18.69 -4.40
CA HIS A 52 -12.02 18.16 -3.04
C HIS A 52 -11.75 19.25 -2.00
N VAL A 53 -12.61 19.37 -0.99
CA VAL A 53 -12.47 20.28 0.14
C VAL A 53 -12.37 19.49 1.44
N SER A 54 -11.34 19.74 2.25
CA SER A 54 -11.17 19.04 3.53
C SER A 54 -12.21 19.47 4.56
N TRP A 55 -12.54 18.60 5.52
CA TRP A 55 -13.49 18.89 6.59
C TRP A 55 -13.21 20.22 7.32
N ASP A 56 -11.96 20.47 7.71
CA ASP A 56 -11.56 21.70 8.39
C ASP A 56 -11.81 22.94 7.53
N MET A 57 -11.59 22.82 6.22
CA MET A 57 -11.80 23.91 5.27
C MET A 57 -13.29 24.16 5.03
N ILE A 58 -14.11 23.09 4.95
CA ILE A 58 -15.57 23.23 4.89
C ILE A 58 -16.07 23.94 6.16
N CYS A 59 -15.59 23.56 7.35
CA CYS A 59 -15.96 24.23 8.60
C CYS A 59 -15.60 25.71 8.61
N ALA A 60 -14.37 26.05 8.17
CA ALA A 60 -13.91 27.42 8.06
C ALA A 60 -14.74 28.24 7.05
N GLN A 61 -14.96 27.70 5.85
CA GLN A 61 -15.71 28.37 4.79
C GLN A 61 -17.20 28.52 5.13
N SER A 62 -17.81 27.53 5.81
CA SER A 62 -19.17 27.66 6.35
C SER A 62 -19.27 28.83 7.31
N CYS A 63 -18.32 28.96 8.24
CA CYS A 63 -18.30 30.10 9.15
C CYS A 63 -18.10 31.44 8.42
N TRP A 64 -17.19 31.51 7.44
CA TRP A 64 -16.96 32.71 6.64
C TRP A 64 -18.16 33.12 5.77
N ALA A 65 -18.93 32.14 5.29
CA ALA A 65 -20.16 32.37 4.55
C ALA A 65 -21.37 32.69 5.47
N GLY A 66 -21.18 32.76 6.79
CA GLY A 66 -22.24 33.06 7.76
C GLY A 66 -23.16 31.87 8.09
N LEU A 67 -22.74 30.65 7.75
CA LEU A 67 -23.43 29.41 8.11
C LEU A 67 -22.91 28.86 9.46
N LEU A 68 -23.71 27.99 10.08
CA LEU A 68 -23.22 27.16 11.19
C LEU A 68 -22.23 26.10 10.68
N PRO A 69 -21.22 25.71 11.49
CA PRO A 69 -20.36 24.59 11.16
C PRO A 69 -21.17 23.32 10.88
N PRO A 70 -20.84 22.53 9.85
CA PRO A 70 -21.57 21.30 9.56
C PRO A 70 -21.43 20.26 10.68
N LEU A 71 -22.41 19.35 10.78
CA LEU A 71 -22.35 18.22 11.70
C LEU A 71 -21.38 17.15 11.16
N PRO A 72 -20.54 16.52 12.02
CA PRO A 72 -19.57 15.50 11.60
C PRO A 72 -20.20 14.37 10.79
N ILE A 73 -19.50 13.90 9.75
CA ILE A 73 -19.96 12.83 8.86
C ILE A 73 -19.01 11.64 8.98
N GLU A 74 -19.57 10.44 9.06
CA GLU A 74 -18.81 9.18 9.01
C GLU A 74 -18.27 8.96 7.58
N THR A 75 -16.98 9.23 7.37
CA THR A 75 -16.32 9.00 6.07
C THR A 75 -15.95 7.52 5.93
N ASN A 76 -16.73 6.76 5.16
CA ASN A 76 -16.40 5.37 4.82
C ASN A 76 -15.45 5.34 3.61
N SER A 77 -14.33 4.63 3.73
CA SER A 77 -13.35 4.47 2.66
C SER A 77 -13.77 3.36 1.67
N PRO A 78 -13.31 3.35 0.40
CA PRO A 78 -13.66 2.29 -0.55
C PRO A 78 -13.20 0.89 -0.12
N SER A 79 -12.14 0.78 0.69
CA SER A 79 -11.68 -0.49 1.30
C SER A 79 -12.66 -1.05 2.33
N ASP A 80 -13.59 -0.24 2.84
CA ASP A 80 -14.57 -0.68 3.83
C ASP A 80 -15.70 -1.50 3.22
N LYS A 81 -15.94 -1.44 1.90
CA LYS A 81 -17.12 -2.08 1.26
C LYS A 81 -17.22 -3.60 1.42
N ASN A 82 -16.13 -4.28 1.80
CA ASN A 82 -16.10 -5.73 2.03
C ASN A 82 -15.86 -6.14 3.50
N LYS A 83 -15.64 -5.19 4.42
CA LYS A 83 -15.47 -5.51 5.85
C LYS A 83 -16.83 -5.68 6.55
N PRO A 84 -17.02 -6.55 7.55
CA PRO A 84 -18.25 -6.54 8.35
C PRO A 84 -18.51 -5.16 8.99
N LEU A 85 -19.78 -4.79 9.21
CA LEU A 85 -20.18 -3.48 9.76
C LEU A 85 -19.46 -3.10 11.06
N LEU A 86 -19.17 -4.10 11.92
CA LEU A 86 -18.41 -3.94 13.16
C LEU A 86 -17.02 -3.31 12.96
N PHE A 87 -16.41 -3.48 11.79
CA PHE A 87 -15.07 -2.96 11.47
C PHE A 87 -15.10 -1.72 10.57
N ARG A 88 -16.29 -1.28 10.12
CA ARG A 88 -16.45 -0.06 9.29
C ARG A 88 -16.71 1.19 10.13
N ASN A 89 -17.62 1.11 11.12
CA ASN A 89 -18.18 2.33 11.73
C ASN A 89 -18.01 2.42 13.25
N GLN A 90 -17.56 1.37 13.95
CA GLN A 90 -17.45 1.40 15.41
C GLN A 90 -16.17 0.72 15.88
N LYS A 91 -15.26 1.48 16.52
CA LYS A 91 -14.18 0.87 17.28
C LYS A 91 -14.83 0.04 18.39
N LEU A 92 -14.70 -1.29 18.30
CA LEU A 92 -14.97 -2.21 19.40
C LEU A 92 -14.46 -1.56 20.70
N ASN A 93 -15.26 -1.58 21.77
CA ASN A 93 -14.86 -1.00 23.05
C ASN A 93 -13.80 -1.88 23.73
N SER A 94 -12.61 -1.93 23.13
CA SER A 94 -11.45 -2.72 23.52
C SER A 94 -11.06 -2.47 24.97
N ASN A 95 -11.29 -1.25 25.47
CA ASN A 95 -11.06 -0.88 26.86
C ASN A 95 -11.94 -1.63 27.87
N VAL A 96 -13.18 -1.95 27.51
CA VAL A 96 -14.07 -2.67 28.43
C VAL A 96 -13.80 -4.18 28.34
N ILE A 97 -13.48 -4.70 27.14
CA ILE A 97 -13.04 -6.09 26.96
C ILE A 97 -11.74 -6.35 27.71
N SER A 98 -10.74 -5.47 27.55
CA SER A 98 -9.44 -5.60 28.22
C SER A 98 -9.58 -5.60 29.75
N ARG A 99 -10.43 -4.73 30.30
CA ARG A 99 -10.73 -4.69 31.74
C ARG A 99 -11.43 -5.95 32.22
N GLN A 100 -12.37 -6.49 31.46
CA GLN A 100 -13.03 -7.76 31.84
C GLN A 100 -12.05 -8.92 31.85
N LEU A 101 -11.22 -9.06 30.80
CA LEU A 101 -10.19 -10.09 30.71
C LEU A 101 -9.17 -9.96 31.87
N HIS A 102 -8.74 -8.73 32.15
CA HIS A 102 -7.85 -8.43 33.28
C HIS A 102 -8.48 -8.82 34.63
N ASN A 103 -9.71 -8.38 34.90
CA ASN A 103 -10.41 -8.67 36.16
C ASN A 103 -10.65 -10.17 36.38
N LEU A 104 -10.89 -10.92 35.29
CA LEU A 104 -11.03 -12.38 35.31
C LEU A 104 -9.68 -13.11 35.34
N CYS A 105 -8.56 -12.37 35.37
CA CYS A 105 -7.20 -12.90 35.35
C CYS A 105 -6.95 -13.86 34.18
N VAL A 106 -7.51 -13.55 33.01
CA VAL A 106 -7.29 -14.35 31.79
C VAL A 106 -5.84 -14.19 31.35
N PRO A 107 -5.06 -15.27 31.15
CA PRO A 107 -3.67 -15.18 30.67
C PRO A 107 -3.57 -14.41 29.35
N PHE A 108 -2.48 -13.69 29.15
CA PHE A 108 -2.18 -13.03 27.86
C PHE A 108 -1.95 -14.07 26.77
N THR A 109 -2.27 -13.70 25.53
CA THR A 109 -2.04 -14.56 24.36
C THR A 109 -0.55 -14.53 24.00
N ASP A 110 0.07 -15.70 23.87
CA ASP A 110 1.40 -15.85 23.27
C ASP A 110 1.31 -15.88 21.74
N ASP A 111 1.60 -14.76 21.11
CA ASP A 111 1.58 -14.61 19.66
C ASP A 111 2.96 -14.80 19.00
N SER A 112 3.97 -15.27 19.75
CA SER A 112 5.32 -15.49 19.21
C SER A 112 5.35 -16.51 18.05
N PHE A 113 4.38 -17.42 18.03
CA PHE A 113 4.20 -18.44 16.99
C PHE A 113 3.88 -17.84 15.61
N LYS A 114 3.45 -16.57 15.51
CA LYS A 114 3.25 -15.91 14.20
C LYS A 114 4.54 -15.83 13.37
N TYR A 115 5.70 -15.89 14.03
CA TYR A 115 7.01 -15.92 13.39
C TYR A 115 7.53 -17.33 13.07
N ASN A 116 6.79 -18.38 13.44
CA ASN A 116 7.18 -19.76 13.10
C ASN A 116 6.94 -19.98 11.60
N CYS A 117 8.04 -20.05 10.87
CA CYS A 117 8.05 -20.25 9.44
C CYS A 117 9.37 -20.91 9.06
N TYR A 118 9.35 -21.84 8.10
CA TYR A 118 10.53 -22.60 7.69
C TYR A 118 10.59 -22.71 6.16
N GLN A 119 11.80 -22.69 5.59
CA GLN A 119 11.98 -23.13 4.21
C GLN A 119 11.76 -24.65 4.16
N LYS A 120 10.95 -25.12 3.21
CA LYS A 120 10.83 -26.57 2.96
C LYS A 120 12.15 -27.07 2.36
N SER A 121 12.74 -28.11 2.95
CA SER A 121 13.88 -28.79 2.34
C SER A 121 13.47 -29.38 0.98
N GLU A 122 14.36 -29.35 -0.01
CA GLU A 122 14.21 -29.78 -1.42
C GLU A 122 13.70 -31.23 -1.66
N LEU A 123 13.26 -31.97 -0.63
CA LEU A 123 12.95 -33.40 -0.70
C LEU A 123 11.50 -33.76 -1.06
N ASP A 124 10.58 -32.78 -1.23
CA ASP A 124 9.22 -33.07 -1.67
C ASP A 124 8.89 -32.44 -3.04
N PRO A 125 9.08 -33.16 -4.15
CA PRO A 125 8.80 -32.67 -5.50
C PRO A 125 7.31 -32.42 -5.78
N ASN A 126 6.40 -32.76 -4.87
CA ASN A 126 4.95 -32.51 -4.99
C ASN A 126 4.46 -31.33 -4.14
N ALA A 127 5.32 -30.69 -3.34
CA ALA A 127 4.94 -29.57 -2.51
C ALA A 127 4.96 -28.25 -3.31
N THR A 128 3.81 -27.62 -3.50
CA THR A 128 3.62 -26.42 -4.35
C THR A 128 4.08 -25.09 -3.72
N GLY A 129 4.97 -25.09 -2.72
CA GLY A 129 5.42 -23.84 -2.09
C GLY A 129 6.71 -23.96 -1.27
N GLN A 130 7.56 -22.92 -1.31
CA GLN A 130 8.88 -22.85 -0.68
C GLN A 130 8.84 -22.71 0.86
N TYR A 131 7.75 -22.17 1.41
CA TYR A 131 7.60 -21.89 2.83
C TYR A 131 6.61 -22.86 3.49
N ASP A 132 6.91 -23.27 4.71
CA ASP A 132 5.95 -23.97 5.58
C ASP A 132 5.58 -23.10 6.77
N PHE A 133 4.28 -23.11 7.06
CA PHE A 133 3.65 -22.41 8.17
C PHE A 133 2.95 -23.47 9.01
N PRO A 134 3.53 -23.87 10.16
CA PRO A 134 2.95 -24.91 10.99
C PRO A 134 1.63 -24.44 11.59
N ASP A 135 0.69 -25.37 11.73
CA ASP A 135 -0.52 -25.15 12.50
C ASP A 135 -0.19 -24.96 13.98
N CYS A 136 -1.06 -24.25 14.71
CA CYS A 136 -0.89 -23.98 16.12
C CYS A 136 -1.95 -24.72 16.95
N GLU A 137 -1.55 -25.77 17.65
CA GLU A 137 -2.41 -26.48 18.62
C GLU A 137 -2.52 -25.69 19.91
N THR A 138 -3.70 -25.19 20.29
CA THR A 138 -3.87 -24.19 21.36
C THR A 138 -5.15 -24.44 22.16
N LYS A 139 -5.25 -23.86 23.36
CA LYS A 139 -6.47 -23.90 24.18
C LYS A 139 -7.24 -22.59 24.16
N LEU A 140 -8.56 -22.71 24.21
CA LEU A 140 -9.46 -21.57 24.32
C LEU A 140 -9.35 -20.96 25.72
N LEU A 141 -9.17 -19.64 25.78
CA LEU A 141 -9.21 -18.86 27.02
C LEU A 141 -10.54 -18.13 27.20
N GLY A 142 -11.09 -17.64 26.10
CA GLY A 142 -12.32 -16.86 26.10
C GLY A 142 -13.05 -16.91 24.76
N LEU A 143 -14.37 -16.82 24.83
CA LEU A 143 -15.24 -16.62 23.68
C LEU A 143 -16.07 -15.35 23.89
N LEU A 144 -15.89 -14.40 22.99
CA LEU A 144 -16.68 -13.18 22.90
C LEU A 144 -17.83 -13.41 21.94
N ALA A 145 -19.02 -13.12 22.41
CA ALA A 145 -20.21 -13.25 21.61
C ALA A 145 -20.95 -11.92 21.54
N ILE A 146 -21.16 -11.44 20.32
CA ILE A 146 -21.79 -10.14 20.06
C ILE A 146 -23.30 -10.34 19.99
N GLY A 147 -24.03 -9.56 20.78
CA GLY A 147 -25.49 -9.52 20.82
C GLY A 147 -26.08 -8.67 19.69
N ASN A 148 -27.36 -8.31 19.85
CA ASN A 148 -28.13 -7.58 18.83
C ASN A 148 -27.68 -6.11 18.64
N LYS A 149 -26.88 -5.57 19.55
CA LYS A 149 -26.21 -4.27 19.40
C LYS A 149 -24.71 -4.51 19.38
N ASP A 150 -23.97 -3.82 18.50
CA ASP A 150 -22.50 -3.89 18.38
C ASP A 150 -21.75 -3.64 19.70
N THR A 151 -22.38 -2.96 20.67
CA THR A 151 -21.82 -2.64 21.99
C THR A 151 -22.08 -3.72 23.05
N ASP A 152 -23.01 -4.63 22.81
CA ASP A 152 -23.40 -5.67 23.76
C ASP A 152 -22.60 -6.93 23.45
N TYR A 153 -21.53 -7.18 24.19
CA TYR A 153 -20.78 -8.43 24.11
C TYR A 153 -20.84 -9.18 25.43
N THR A 154 -20.90 -10.50 25.33
CA THR A 154 -20.74 -11.39 26.47
C THR A 154 -19.42 -12.13 26.33
N LEU A 155 -18.57 -12.01 27.35
CA LEU A 155 -17.33 -12.77 27.47
C LEU A 155 -17.60 -14.06 28.25
N ILE A 156 -17.38 -15.19 27.60
CA ILE A 156 -17.50 -16.52 28.18
C ILE A 156 -16.08 -17.06 28.41
N THR A 157 -15.77 -17.42 29.65
CA THR A 157 -14.50 -18.03 30.06
C THR A 157 -14.75 -19.33 30.81
N LYS A 158 -13.69 -20.09 31.07
CA LYS A 158 -13.77 -21.30 31.91
C LYS A 158 -14.40 -21.03 33.29
N GLN A 159 -14.11 -19.88 33.89
CA GLN A 159 -14.62 -19.51 35.22
C GLN A 159 -16.11 -19.14 35.19
N SER A 160 -16.63 -18.68 34.05
CA SER A 160 -18.03 -18.24 33.93
C SER A 160 -18.99 -19.36 33.53
N LEU A 161 -18.51 -20.55 33.16
CA LEU A 161 -19.35 -21.68 32.72
C LEU A 161 -20.31 -22.22 33.80
N SER A 162 -20.02 -22.00 35.08
CA SER A 162 -20.90 -22.42 36.19
C SER A 162 -22.07 -21.46 36.43
N ASP A 163 -22.14 -20.34 35.71
CA ASP A 163 -23.13 -19.29 35.91
C ASP A 163 -24.36 -19.52 35.01
N SER A 164 -25.57 -19.58 35.58
CA SER A 164 -26.80 -19.91 34.84
C SER A 164 -27.12 -18.92 33.71
N ASN A 165 -26.58 -17.70 33.80
CA ASN A 165 -26.69 -16.67 32.77
C ASN A 165 -25.84 -16.97 31.53
N VAL A 166 -24.75 -17.72 31.66
CA VAL A 166 -23.87 -18.05 30.51
C VAL A 166 -24.52 -19.12 29.64
N THR A 167 -25.18 -20.11 30.26
CA THR A 167 -25.94 -21.14 29.52
C THR A 167 -27.09 -20.52 28.70
N SER A 168 -27.80 -19.54 29.25
CA SER A 168 -28.87 -18.83 28.52
C SER A 168 -28.32 -17.92 27.42
N VAL A 169 -27.13 -17.31 27.61
CA VAL A 169 -26.46 -16.56 26.54
C VAL A 169 -25.98 -17.48 25.42
N ILE A 170 -25.35 -18.62 25.73
CA ILE A 170 -24.97 -19.63 24.72
C ILE A 170 -26.21 -20.08 23.94
N GLN A 171 -27.31 -20.35 24.63
CA GLN A 171 -28.57 -20.72 23.99
C GLN A 171 -29.12 -19.60 23.08
N ASN A 172 -29.14 -18.35 23.55
CA ASN A 172 -29.60 -17.20 22.76
C ASN A 172 -28.71 -16.92 21.54
N LEU A 173 -27.40 -17.13 21.64
CA LEU A 173 -26.47 -17.00 20.50
C LEU A 173 -26.72 -18.06 19.44
N CYS A 174 -27.10 -19.26 19.87
CA CYS A 174 -27.52 -20.35 19.01
C CYS A 174 -28.89 -20.10 18.38
N ASP A 175 -29.84 -19.48 19.10
CA ASP A 175 -31.20 -19.21 18.61
C ASP A 175 -31.28 -17.99 17.66
N ALA A 176 -30.35 -17.04 17.80
CA ALA A 176 -30.25 -15.83 16.98
C ALA A 176 -29.81 -16.09 15.53
N SER A 177 -29.42 -17.33 15.17
CA SER A 177 -29.09 -17.72 13.79
C SER A 177 -30.26 -17.58 12.81
N ASN A 178 -31.48 -17.35 13.31
CA ASN A 178 -32.70 -17.18 12.52
C ASN A 178 -33.13 -15.72 12.29
N ASN A 179 -32.36 -14.72 12.77
CA ASN A 179 -32.68 -13.30 12.58
C ASN A 179 -31.64 -12.61 11.70
N GLU A 180 -32.04 -12.16 10.51
CA GLU A 180 -31.21 -11.42 9.53
C GLU A 180 -30.60 -10.09 10.05
N ILE A 181 -30.96 -9.67 11.27
CA ILE A 181 -30.58 -8.38 11.87
C ILE A 181 -29.48 -8.52 12.95
N ALA A 182 -29.16 -9.74 13.42
CA ALA A 182 -28.18 -9.93 14.49
C ALA A 182 -26.73 -10.01 13.96
N ASN A 183 -25.78 -9.36 14.63
CA ASN A 183 -24.36 -9.49 14.31
C ASN A 183 -23.90 -10.95 14.36
N ASN A 184 -23.44 -11.45 13.21
CA ASN A 184 -23.12 -12.86 13.01
C ASN A 184 -21.66 -13.20 13.38
N LEU A 185 -21.04 -12.44 14.29
CA LEU A 185 -19.62 -12.57 14.65
C LEU A 185 -19.40 -13.20 16.03
N LEU A 186 -18.33 -13.98 16.14
CA LEU A 186 -17.76 -14.52 17.37
C LEU A 186 -16.29 -14.12 17.45
N GLY A 187 -15.81 -13.79 18.64
CA GLY A 187 -14.40 -13.51 18.92
C GLY A 187 -13.77 -14.60 19.76
N PHE A 188 -12.80 -15.34 19.24
CA PHE A 188 -12.09 -16.37 19.99
C PHE A 188 -10.78 -15.84 20.55
N ILE A 189 -10.48 -16.15 21.82
CA ILE A 189 -9.24 -15.78 22.50
C ILE A 189 -8.54 -17.06 22.91
N PHE A 190 -7.28 -17.23 22.50
CA PHE A 190 -6.50 -18.44 22.74
C PHE A 190 -5.25 -18.17 23.57
N GLU A 191 -4.70 -19.23 24.18
CA GLU A 191 -3.46 -19.16 24.96
C GLU A 191 -2.26 -18.80 24.09
N LYS A 192 -2.24 -19.29 22.83
CA LYS A 192 -1.24 -18.96 21.82
C LYS A 192 -1.84 -18.92 20.41
N THR A 193 -1.20 -18.19 19.50
CA THR A 193 -1.66 -18.08 18.11
C THR A 193 -0.52 -17.90 17.12
N ASN A 194 -0.66 -18.55 15.95
CA ASN A 194 0.21 -18.34 14.78
C ASN A 194 -0.33 -17.25 13.83
N PHE A 195 -1.47 -16.62 14.13
CA PHE A 195 -2.02 -15.51 13.33
C PHE A 195 -1.27 -14.21 13.63
N PHE A 196 -0.90 -13.49 12.58
CA PHE A 196 -0.37 -12.14 12.67
C PHE A 196 -1.55 -11.16 12.73
N THR A 197 -1.52 -10.30 13.74
CA THR A 197 -2.48 -9.21 13.91
C THR A 197 -1.96 -7.92 13.31
N SER A 198 -2.86 -7.15 12.69
CA SER A 198 -2.48 -5.95 11.97
C SER A 198 -1.69 -4.98 12.84
N CYS A 199 -0.48 -4.64 12.38
CA CYS A 199 0.47 -3.76 13.06
C CYS A 199 1.54 -3.32 12.05
N GLY A 200 2.15 -2.14 12.24
CA GLY A 200 3.23 -1.64 11.39
C GLY A 200 2.85 -1.49 9.90
N GLY A 201 1.56 -1.29 9.61
CA GLY A 201 1.04 -1.18 8.24
C GLY A 201 0.73 -2.52 7.56
N GLN A 202 1.07 -3.67 8.14
CA GLN A 202 0.73 -4.98 7.58
C GLN A 202 -0.70 -5.39 7.95
N ASP A 203 -1.45 -5.91 6.97
CA ASP A 203 -2.77 -6.50 7.21
C ASP A 203 -2.69 -7.74 8.12
N THR A 204 -3.81 -8.04 8.78
CA THR A 204 -4.00 -9.29 9.54
C THR A 204 -3.99 -10.52 8.63
N ASP A 205 -3.61 -11.66 9.19
CA ASP A 205 -3.92 -12.96 8.58
C ASP A 205 -5.40 -13.29 8.67
N THR A 206 -5.79 -14.19 7.78
CA THR A 206 -7.06 -14.94 7.77
C THR A 206 -6.75 -16.42 7.83
N GLY A 207 -7.76 -17.26 8.02
CA GLY A 207 -7.57 -18.70 8.09
C GLY A 207 -8.74 -19.40 8.79
N PHE A 208 -8.45 -20.50 9.47
CA PHE A 208 -9.45 -21.32 10.12
C PHE A 208 -9.04 -21.70 11.55
N ILE A 209 -10.05 -21.74 12.42
CA ILE A 209 -9.98 -22.38 13.74
C ILE A 209 -10.68 -23.73 13.59
N HIS A 210 -9.95 -24.81 13.81
CA HIS A 210 -10.50 -26.16 13.80
C HIS A 210 -10.87 -26.56 15.23
N TYR A 211 -12.15 -26.90 15.41
CA TYR A 211 -12.63 -27.48 16.65
C TYR A 211 -12.00 -28.87 16.86
N PRO A 212 -11.75 -29.31 18.10
CA PRO A 212 -11.13 -30.62 18.40
C PRO A 212 -11.76 -31.84 17.68
N SER A 213 -13.07 -31.82 17.41
CA SER A 213 -13.76 -32.88 16.65
C SER A 213 -13.39 -32.91 15.17
N LYS A 214 -12.72 -31.88 14.66
CA LYS A 214 -12.39 -31.59 13.25
C LYS A 214 -13.58 -31.51 12.28
N ILE A 215 -14.81 -31.65 12.79
CA ILE A 215 -16.05 -31.52 12.01
C ILE A 215 -16.43 -30.04 11.86
N LEU A 216 -16.15 -29.23 12.88
CA LEU A 216 -16.43 -27.79 12.86
C LEU A 216 -15.16 -26.99 12.61
N GLN A 217 -15.30 -26.02 11.72
CA GLN A 217 -14.29 -25.02 11.42
C GLN A 217 -14.92 -23.62 11.48
N PHE A 218 -14.17 -22.65 11.99
CA PHE A 218 -14.57 -21.25 12.03
C PHE A 218 -13.60 -20.46 11.17
N GLN A 219 -14.12 -19.77 10.15
CA GLN A 219 -13.28 -18.92 9.30
C GLN A 219 -12.93 -17.63 10.05
N VAL A 220 -11.64 -17.41 10.27
CA VAL A 220 -11.10 -16.16 10.82
C VAL A 220 -11.03 -15.13 9.70
N ILE A 221 -11.71 -14.00 9.91
CA ILE A 221 -11.75 -12.89 8.96
C ILE A 221 -10.87 -11.72 9.38
N GLU A 222 -10.64 -11.56 10.68
CA GLU A 222 -9.84 -10.46 11.23
C GLU A 222 -9.32 -10.87 12.61
N THR A 223 -8.16 -10.35 12.98
CA THR A 223 -7.66 -10.43 14.35
C THR A 223 -7.47 -9.04 14.94
N THR A 224 -7.65 -8.91 16.25
CA THR A 224 -7.50 -7.64 16.95
C THR A 224 -6.68 -7.84 18.21
N PHE A 225 -5.65 -7.01 18.39
CA PHE A 225 -4.88 -6.97 19.62
C PHE A 225 -5.55 -6.02 20.60
N VAL A 226 -5.71 -6.49 21.83
CA VAL A 226 -6.29 -5.74 22.94
C VAL A 226 -5.25 -5.69 24.04
N SER A 227 -4.70 -4.51 24.30
CA SER A 227 -3.67 -4.30 25.33
C SER A 227 -4.25 -4.43 26.74
N ASP A 228 -3.41 -4.88 27.66
CA ASP A 228 -3.72 -4.87 29.08
C ASP A 228 -3.89 -3.43 29.60
N PRO A 229 -4.96 -3.11 30.37
CA PRO A 229 -5.28 -1.73 30.73
C PRO A 229 -4.37 -1.14 31.82
N ILE A 230 -3.51 -1.95 32.45
CA ILE A 230 -2.63 -1.54 33.55
C ILE A 230 -1.14 -1.70 33.17
N SER A 231 -0.85 -2.46 32.12
CA SER A 231 0.50 -2.67 31.60
C SER A 231 1.07 -1.41 30.95
N ASN A 232 2.27 -1.03 31.36
CA ASN A 232 3.11 -0.06 30.64
C ASN A 232 3.81 -0.68 29.41
N SER A 233 3.62 -1.97 29.17
CA SER A 233 4.14 -2.67 28.00
C SER A 233 3.07 -2.77 26.92
N SER A 234 3.34 -2.20 25.75
CA SER A 234 2.49 -2.26 24.56
C SER A 234 2.36 -3.67 23.95
N THR A 235 3.12 -4.66 24.43
CA THR A 235 3.10 -6.04 23.94
C THR A 235 2.28 -7.00 24.77
N ASN A 236 1.85 -6.59 25.97
CA ASN A 236 1.07 -7.46 26.85
C ASN A 236 -0.42 -7.27 26.56
N GLY A 237 -1.10 -8.35 26.19
CA GLY A 237 -2.52 -8.29 25.84
C GLY A 237 -3.07 -9.60 25.31
N TRP A 238 -4.22 -9.50 24.65
CA TRP A 238 -4.95 -10.63 24.09
C TRP A 238 -5.16 -10.44 22.60
N ILE A 239 -5.17 -11.55 21.86
CA ILE A 239 -5.55 -11.58 20.45
C ILE A 239 -6.95 -12.14 20.33
N ILE A 240 -7.87 -11.34 19.79
CA ILE A 240 -9.22 -11.77 19.47
C ILE A 240 -9.26 -12.17 18.00
N HIS A 241 -9.74 -13.38 17.72
CA HIS A 241 -9.90 -13.93 16.36
C HIS A 241 -11.39 -13.85 16.00
N TRP A 242 -11.73 -12.95 15.09
CA TRP A 242 -13.11 -12.73 14.68
C TRP A 242 -13.50 -13.70 13.59
N CYS A 243 -14.62 -14.39 13.81
CA CYS A 243 -15.16 -15.39 12.92
C CYS A 243 -16.65 -15.16 12.66
N HIS A 244 -17.11 -15.53 11.47
CA HIS A 244 -18.53 -15.70 11.23
C HIS A 244 -19.06 -16.93 11.99
N LYS A 245 -20.26 -16.83 12.56
CA LYS A 245 -20.97 -17.97 13.14
C LYS A 245 -21.38 -18.93 12.02
N PRO A 246 -20.98 -20.21 12.05
CA PRO A 246 -21.50 -21.20 11.11
C PRO A 246 -22.97 -21.53 11.39
N ASP A 247 -23.72 -21.82 10.33
CA ASP A 247 -25.18 -22.08 10.37
C ASP A 247 -25.57 -23.27 11.28
N ASN A 248 -24.65 -24.19 11.54
CA ASN A 248 -24.86 -25.40 12.36
C ASN A 248 -24.23 -25.30 13.77
N LEU A 249 -24.26 -24.12 14.39
CA LEU A 249 -23.66 -23.82 15.70
C LEU A 249 -24.20 -24.70 16.86
N PHE A 250 -25.47 -25.08 16.76
CA PHE A 250 -26.32 -25.56 17.87
C PHE A 250 -25.82 -26.79 18.63
N PRO A 251 -25.28 -27.86 18.01
CA PRO A 251 -24.90 -29.07 18.76
C PRO A 251 -23.55 -28.95 19.49
N SER A 252 -22.72 -27.96 19.15
CA SER A 252 -21.28 -28.00 19.45
C SER A 252 -20.84 -27.05 20.58
N LEU A 253 -21.51 -25.91 20.74
CA LEU A 253 -21.20 -24.98 21.84
C LEU A 253 -21.80 -25.36 23.19
N ASN A 254 -22.86 -26.17 23.23
CA ASN A 254 -23.38 -26.72 24.48
C ASN A 254 -22.37 -27.65 25.18
N ASN A 255 -21.37 -28.15 24.44
CA ASN A 255 -20.25 -28.95 24.94
C ASN A 255 -18.90 -28.22 24.82
N LEU A 256 -18.90 -26.88 24.75
CA LEU A 256 -17.67 -26.09 24.65
C LEU A 256 -16.78 -26.37 25.87
N ASN A 257 -15.67 -27.05 25.62
CA ASN A 257 -14.71 -27.41 26.66
C ASN A 257 -13.41 -26.63 26.48
N PHE A 258 -13.14 -25.72 27.41
CA PHE A 258 -11.94 -24.88 27.42
C PHE A 258 -10.64 -25.69 27.62
N ASP A 259 -10.73 -26.94 28.08
CA ASP A 259 -9.57 -27.83 28.24
C ASP A 259 -9.22 -28.62 26.97
N GLN A 260 -10.07 -28.59 25.94
CA GLN A 260 -9.79 -29.26 24.66
C GLN A 260 -8.84 -28.43 23.78
N SER A 261 -8.04 -29.13 22.98
CA SER A 261 -7.10 -28.51 22.05
C SER A 261 -7.78 -28.17 20.72
N PHE A 262 -7.74 -26.89 20.37
CA PHE A 262 -8.07 -26.37 19.06
C PHE A 262 -6.82 -26.38 18.18
N VAL A 263 -7.02 -26.31 16.86
CA VAL A 263 -5.93 -26.13 15.89
C VAL A 263 -6.18 -24.87 15.09
N LEU A 264 -5.23 -23.94 15.10
CA LEU A 264 -5.28 -22.71 14.33
C LEU A 264 -4.44 -22.85 13.06
N SER A 265 -5.07 -22.64 11.91
CA SER A 265 -4.45 -22.78 10.59
C SER A 265 -4.63 -21.50 9.80
N ILE A 266 -3.52 -20.80 9.52
CA ILE A 266 -3.55 -19.57 8.71
C ILE A 266 -3.74 -19.91 7.23
N ASP A 267 -4.28 -18.96 6.48
CA ASP A 267 -4.19 -18.94 5.02
C ASP A 267 -2.72 -18.73 4.62
N LYS A 268 -2.07 -19.82 4.19
CA LYS A 268 -0.65 -19.87 3.88
C LYS A 268 -0.28 -19.01 2.68
N GLU A 269 -1.16 -18.91 1.68
CA GLU A 269 -0.93 -18.08 0.49
C GLU A 269 -1.01 -16.61 0.87
N ARG A 270 -2.05 -16.22 1.62
CA ARG A 270 -2.17 -14.85 2.14
C ARG A 270 -0.94 -14.46 2.96
N ARG A 271 -0.50 -15.32 3.89
CA ARG A 271 0.67 -15.04 4.73
C ARG A 271 1.94 -14.83 3.89
N PHE A 272 2.20 -15.73 2.94
CA PHE A 272 3.35 -15.61 2.04
C PHE A 272 3.31 -14.29 1.26
N ASN A 273 2.14 -13.95 0.72
CA ASN A 273 1.93 -12.70 0.00
C ASN A 273 2.13 -11.45 0.88
N LEU A 274 1.70 -11.49 2.15
CA LEU A 274 1.99 -10.41 3.11
C LEU A 274 3.49 -10.31 3.44
N MET A 275 4.20 -11.44 3.53
CA MET A 275 5.66 -11.45 3.69
C MET A 275 6.37 -10.84 2.48
N CYS A 276 5.93 -11.17 1.25
CA CYS A 276 6.41 -10.54 0.03
C CYS A 276 6.16 -9.03 0.04
N SER A 277 4.92 -8.62 0.33
CA SER A 277 4.49 -7.23 0.41
C SER A 277 5.37 -6.40 1.36
N HIS A 278 5.54 -6.90 2.60
CA HIS A 278 6.31 -6.19 3.63
C HIS A 278 7.81 -6.17 3.31
N THR A 279 8.37 -7.28 2.83
CA THR A 279 9.78 -7.32 2.39
C THR A 279 10.01 -6.37 1.21
N GLY A 280 9.07 -6.34 0.26
CA GLY A 280 9.06 -5.42 -0.87
C GLY A 280 9.02 -3.95 -0.45
N GLN A 281 8.27 -3.62 0.60
CA GLN A 281 8.23 -2.27 1.17
C GLN A 281 9.62 -1.82 1.66
N HIS A 282 10.35 -2.66 2.41
CA HIS A 282 11.70 -2.33 2.88
C HIS A 282 12.69 -2.18 1.71
N LEU A 283 12.63 -3.09 0.74
CA LEU A 283 13.49 -3.05 -0.43
C LEU A 283 13.24 -1.79 -1.27
N PHE A 284 11.97 -1.52 -1.58
CA PHE A 284 11.53 -0.36 -2.35
C PHE A 284 11.90 0.95 -1.65
N THR A 285 11.68 1.03 -0.34
CA THR A 285 12.05 2.22 0.45
C THR A 285 13.55 2.49 0.37
N SER A 286 14.38 1.45 0.45
CA SER A 286 15.84 1.56 0.35
C SER A 286 16.29 1.97 -1.06
N ALA A 287 15.66 1.42 -2.10
CA ALA A 287 15.89 1.82 -3.48
C ALA A 287 15.48 3.29 -3.73
N LEU A 288 14.31 3.69 -3.22
CA LEU A 288 13.76 5.04 -3.34
C LEU A 288 14.64 6.06 -2.62
N GLU A 289 14.99 5.80 -1.35
CA GLU A 289 15.85 6.66 -0.56
C GLU A 289 17.19 6.90 -1.26
N SER A 290 17.87 5.83 -1.68
CA SER A 290 19.15 5.96 -2.36
C SER A 290 19.04 6.66 -3.73
N SER A 291 17.89 6.56 -4.42
CA SER A 291 17.64 7.32 -5.67
C SER A 291 17.33 8.79 -5.42
N VAL A 292 16.70 9.12 -4.29
CA VAL A 292 16.46 10.52 -3.89
C VAL A 292 17.75 11.18 -3.41
N LEU A 293 18.51 10.50 -2.54
CA LEU A 293 19.76 11.03 -1.97
C LEU A 293 20.84 11.28 -3.04
N SER A 294 20.85 10.53 -4.15
CA SER A 294 21.79 10.77 -5.27
C SER A 294 21.60 12.13 -5.95
N HIS A 295 20.47 12.80 -5.70
CA HIS A 295 20.14 14.12 -6.23
C HIS A 295 20.35 15.23 -5.18
N SER A 296 21.15 15.00 -4.12
CA SER A 296 21.34 15.98 -3.02
C SER A 296 20.01 16.46 -2.39
N SER A 297 19.01 15.57 -2.39
CA SER A 297 17.66 15.83 -1.89
C SER A 297 17.46 15.22 -0.50
N ALA A 298 16.45 15.68 0.24
CA ALA A 298 16.09 15.12 1.53
C ALA A 298 15.00 14.04 1.35
N PHE A 299 15.14 12.95 2.12
CA PHE A 299 14.23 11.82 2.13
C PHE A 299 13.79 11.51 3.56
N GLN A 300 12.49 11.26 3.76
CA GLN A 300 11.97 10.71 5.01
C GLN A 300 10.86 9.69 4.71
N HIS A 301 11.03 8.46 5.17
CA HIS A 301 9.97 7.46 5.15
C HIS A 301 8.94 7.80 6.24
N ILE A 302 7.67 7.98 5.87
CA ILE A 302 6.57 8.37 6.76
C ILE A 302 5.71 7.16 7.15
N GLY A 303 5.75 6.10 6.34
CA GLY A 303 5.06 4.85 6.59
C GLY A 303 4.57 4.22 5.30
N GLY A 304 3.70 3.23 5.41
CA GLY A 304 3.16 2.50 4.28
C GLY A 304 2.17 1.45 4.73
N THR A 305 1.63 0.69 3.78
CA THR A 305 0.71 -0.41 4.05
C THR A 305 1.09 -1.63 3.23
N SER A 306 0.98 -2.81 3.82
CA SER A 306 1.29 -4.09 3.19
C SER A 306 0.01 -4.93 3.10
N HIS A 307 -0.46 -5.12 1.86
CA HIS A 307 -1.62 -5.94 1.52
C HIS A 307 -1.18 -7.18 0.72
N PRO A 308 -2.03 -8.22 0.56
CA PRO A 308 -1.64 -9.45 -0.13
C PRO A 308 -1.26 -9.26 -1.61
N ASN A 309 -1.78 -8.23 -2.28
CA ASN A 309 -1.55 -8.05 -3.73
C ASN A 309 -0.75 -6.80 -4.07
N TYR A 310 -0.55 -5.90 -3.10
CA TYR A 310 0.14 -4.63 -3.29
C TYR A 310 0.66 -4.08 -1.95
N PHE A 311 1.61 -3.16 -2.02
CA PHE A 311 2.00 -2.34 -0.88
C PHE A 311 2.00 -0.86 -1.25
N THR A 312 2.00 -0.01 -0.23
CA THR A 312 2.20 1.43 -0.39
C THR A 312 3.42 1.91 0.39
N VAL A 313 4.10 2.92 -0.12
CA VAL A 313 5.18 3.64 0.58
C VAL A 313 4.88 5.13 0.52
N LYS A 314 4.81 5.76 1.69
CA LYS A 314 4.67 7.21 1.88
C LYS A 314 6.01 7.81 2.28
N ALA A 315 6.52 8.73 1.47
CA ALA A 315 7.77 9.41 1.76
C ALA A 315 7.65 10.92 1.53
N ALA A 316 8.26 11.71 2.42
CA ALA A 316 8.56 13.10 2.14
C ALA A 316 9.85 13.17 1.32
N ILE A 317 9.76 13.85 0.16
CA ILE A 317 10.86 14.03 -0.78
C ILE A 317 10.94 15.53 -1.08
N ILE A 318 12.08 16.14 -0.75
CA ILE A 318 12.32 17.59 -0.88
C ILE A 318 13.62 17.82 -1.66
N GLY A 319 13.62 18.79 -2.57
CA GLY A 319 14.76 19.14 -3.42
C GLY A 319 14.58 18.65 -4.86
N SER A 320 15.66 18.63 -5.63
CA SER A 320 15.65 18.33 -7.07
C SER A 320 15.07 16.96 -7.43
N ALA A 321 15.12 15.96 -6.55
CA ALA A 321 14.41 14.70 -6.77
C ALA A 321 12.88 14.88 -6.80
N SER A 322 12.33 15.82 -6.01
CA SER A 322 10.91 16.15 -6.06
C SER A 322 10.53 16.79 -7.39
N GLU A 323 11.37 17.69 -7.89
CA GLU A 323 11.22 18.33 -9.21
C GLU A 323 11.30 17.29 -10.33
N LEU A 324 12.28 16.38 -10.29
CA LEU A 324 12.41 15.29 -11.24
C LEU A 324 11.17 14.39 -11.27
N ILE A 325 10.62 14.04 -10.11
CA ILE A 325 9.36 13.27 -10.03
C ILE A 325 8.18 14.09 -10.60
N GLN A 326 8.20 15.41 -10.44
CA GLN A 326 7.19 16.30 -11.00
C GLN A 326 7.32 16.46 -12.52
N GLU A 327 8.51 16.45 -13.08
CA GLU A 327 8.75 16.66 -14.51
C GLU A 327 8.67 15.35 -15.29
N ASP A 328 9.37 14.31 -14.82
CA ASP A 328 9.58 13.05 -15.54
C ASP A 328 9.32 11.83 -14.63
N LEU A 329 8.06 11.72 -14.20
CA LEU A 329 7.61 10.63 -13.34
C LEU A 329 7.85 9.25 -13.97
N GLY A 330 7.66 9.13 -15.29
CA GLY A 330 7.77 7.86 -16.00
C GLY A 330 9.20 7.32 -15.98
N ASN A 331 10.21 8.14 -16.31
CA ASN A 331 11.60 7.69 -16.23
C ASN A 331 12.04 7.47 -14.77
N PHE A 332 11.60 8.31 -13.83
CA PHE A 332 11.90 8.10 -12.42
C PHE A 332 11.40 6.75 -11.92
N THR A 333 10.13 6.40 -12.15
CA THR A 333 9.57 5.11 -11.69
C THR A 333 10.21 3.94 -12.40
N ARG A 334 10.51 4.05 -13.70
CA ARG A 334 11.19 2.99 -14.46
C ARG A 334 12.60 2.70 -13.92
N GLN A 335 13.37 3.75 -13.63
CA GLN A 335 14.71 3.59 -13.03
C GLN A 335 14.64 3.00 -11.62
N LEU A 336 13.61 3.40 -10.86
CA LEU A 336 13.37 2.86 -9.52
C LEU A 336 13.03 1.37 -9.54
N GLU A 337 12.14 0.93 -10.44
CA GLU A 337 11.83 -0.49 -10.66
C GLU A 337 13.06 -1.29 -11.09
N GLN A 338 13.85 -0.77 -12.04
CA GLN A 338 15.11 -1.40 -12.47
C GLN A 338 16.09 -1.57 -11.31
N LYS A 339 16.15 -0.60 -10.40
CA LYS A 339 16.99 -0.66 -9.21
C LYS A 339 16.50 -1.71 -8.22
N CYS A 340 15.19 -1.79 -8.00
CA CYS A 340 14.58 -2.87 -7.21
C CYS A 340 14.92 -4.23 -7.81
N GLN A 341 14.73 -4.42 -9.13
CA GLN A 341 15.04 -5.68 -9.80
C GLN A 341 16.53 -6.04 -9.67
N LYS A 342 17.42 -5.06 -9.79
CA LYS A 342 18.85 -5.29 -9.57
C LYS A 342 19.12 -5.82 -8.16
N LEU A 343 18.53 -5.22 -7.13
CA LEU A 343 18.70 -5.66 -5.75
C LEU A 343 18.08 -7.04 -5.49
N ILE A 344 16.93 -7.36 -6.10
CA ILE A 344 16.34 -8.71 -6.06
C ILE A 344 17.33 -9.73 -6.68
N ASN A 345 17.91 -9.40 -7.83
CA ASN A 345 18.85 -10.26 -8.54
C ASN A 345 20.21 -10.44 -7.83
N GLU A 346 20.57 -9.55 -6.89
CA GLU A 346 21.73 -9.73 -6.01
C GLU A 346 21.49 -10.86 -4.98
N ASN A 347 20.28 -11.40 -4.89
CA ASN A 347 19.83 -12.48 -4.01
C ASN A 347 20.23 -12.29 -2.53
N GLY A 348 19.89 -11.13 -1.99
CA GLY A 348 20.14 -10.82 -0.59
C GLY A 348 19.36 -11.69 0.39
N PHE A 349 19.89 -11.83 1.60
CA PHE A 349 19.31 -12.59 2.71
C PHE A 349 18.66 -11.66 3.72
N ILE A 350 17.52 -12.09 4.26
CA ILE A 350 16.81 -11.40 5.33
C ILE A 350 17.13 -12.09 6.65
N SER A 351 17.59 -11.30 7.63
CA SER A 351 17.92 -11.74 8.98
C SER A 351 17.16 -10.90 10.01
N ILE A 352 16.89 -11.52 11.15
CA ILE A 352 16.15 -10.90 12.26
C ILE A 352 17.06 -10.85 13.47
N TRP A 353 17.24 -9.66 14.05
CA TRP A 353 17.94 -9.50 15.33
C TRP A 353 17.01 -8.97 16.40
N ASN A 354 16.91 -9.72 17.50
CA ASN A 354 16.25 -9.26 18.70
C ASN A 354 17.27 -8.50 19.54
N THR A 355 17.04 -7.22 19.78
CA THR A 355 17.96 -6.35 20.53
C THR A 355 17.19 -5.48 21.52
N GLU A 356 17.89 -4.96 22.52
CA GLU A 356 17.35 -3.92 23.39
C GLU A 356 17.22 -2.61 22.60
N LEU A 357 16.10 -1.91 22.72
CA LEU A 357 15.81 -0.66 22.01
C LEU A 357 16.95 0.36 22.20
N ALA A 358 17.47 0.48 23.42
CA ALA A 358 18.56 1.39 23.75
C ALA A 358 19.88 1.06 23.00
N HIS A 359 20.07 -0.19 22.56
CA HIS A 359 21.20 -0.57 21.72
C HIS A 359 20.90 -0.28 20.25
N ALA A 360 19.73 -0.66 19.76
CA ALA A 360 19.33 -0.44 18.37
C ALA A 360 19.39 1.05 17.96
N LEU A 361 18.91 1.94 18.84
CA LEU A 361 18.93 3.40 18.62
C LEU A 361 20.33 4.00 18.50
N LYS A 362 21.39 3.29 18.91
CA LYS A 362 22.78 3.74 18.75
C LYS A 362 23.35 3.41 17.37
N VAL A 363 22.74 2.46 16.65
CA VAL A 363 23.19 2.02 15.32
C VAL A 363 22.56 2.94 14.27
N LYS A 364 23.37 3.83 13.69
CA LYS A 364 22.90 4.86 12.74
C LYS A 364 22.23 4.31 11.49
N GLN A 365 22.55 3.07 11.11
CA GLN A 365 22.03 2.43 9.91
C GLN A 365 20.65 1.80 10.13
N ILE A 366 20.21 1.60 11.38
CA ILE A 366 18.89 1.04 11.68
C ILE A 366 17.86 2.16 11.58
N ARG A 367 16.96 2.05 10.60
CA ARG A 367 15.79 2.92 10.47
C ARG A 367 14.79 2.60 11.60
N TYR A 368 14.22 3.64 12.18
CA TYR A 368 13.10 3.56 13.10
C TYR A 368 12.19 4.78 12.90
N PHE A 369 10.97 4.70 13.38
CA PHE A 369 10.00 5.80 13.29
C PHE A 369 9.89 6.49 14.65
N PRO A 370 10.36 7.75 14.81
CA PRO A 370 10.39 8.41 16.11
C PRO A 370 9.03 8.63 16.77
N TRP A 371 7.94 8.52 16.00
CA TRP A 371 6.56 8.66 16.46
C TRP A 371 5.91 7.33 16.84
N GLU A 372 6.58 6.19 16.64
CA GLU A 372 6.10 4.87 17.03
C GLU A 372 6.55 4.52 18.45
N GLU A 373 5.68 3.82 19.19
CA GLU A 373 6.01 3.29 20.51
C GLU A 373 6.62 1.88 20.39
N TYR A 374 7.90 1.78 20.68
CA TYR A 374 8.62 0.51 20.70
C TYR A 374 8.71 -0.06 22.13
N SER A 375 8.60 -1.37 22.27
CA SER A 375 8.88 -2.06 23.53
C SER A 375 10.38 -2.07 23.84
N ALA A 376 10.75 -2.43 25.07
CA ALA A 376 12.17 -2.50 25.47
C ALA A 376 12.99 -3.47 24.60
N LYS A 377 12.37 -4.55 24.12
CA LYS A 377 12.96 -5.54 23.21
C LYS A 377 12.37 -5.41 21.81
N VAL A 378 13.19 -5.05 20.85
CA VAL A 378 12.78 -4.81 19.46
C VAL A 378 13.34 -5.84 18.50
N ARG A 379 12.60 -6.10 17.42
CA ARG A 379 13.09 -6.82 16.25
C ARG A 379 13.67 -5.81 15.26
N THR A 380 14.89 -6.07 14.81
CA THR A 380 15.49 -5.42 13.64
C THR A 380 15.46 -6.41 12.48
N VAL A 381 14.90 -5.97 11.35
CA VAL A 381 14.90 -6.71 10.09
C VAL A 381 16.02 -6.17 9.23
N CYS A 382 16.97 -7.02 8.87
CA CYS A 382 18.15 -6.66 8.10
C CYS A 382 18.16 -7.42 6.77
N ILE A 383 18.21 -6.68 5.68
CA ILE A 383 18.39 -7.21 4.32
C ILE A 383 19.86 -7.01 3.95
N THR A 384 20.57 -8.10 3.66
CA THR A 384 22.03 -8.09 3.46
C THR A 384 22.42 -8.84 2.19
N LYS A 385 23.51 -8.45 1.54
CA LYS A 385 24.03 -9.12 0.32
C LYS A 385 24.69 -10.47 0.60
N GLN A 386 25.10 -10.72 1.85
CA GLN A 386 25.79 -11.94 2.25
C GLN A 386 25.02 -12.62 3.37
N LYS A 387 25.04 -13.96 3.38
CA LYS A 387 24.39 -14.73 4.43
C LYS A 387 25.19 -14.59 5.72
N HIS A 388 24.68 -13.84 6.68
CA HIS A 388 25.21 -13.78 8.03
C HIS A 388 24.53 -14.84 8.91
N SER A 389 25.29 -15.37 9.88
CA SER A 389 24.77 -16.23 10.93
C SER A 389 23.69 -15.47 11.72
N ILE A 390 22.60 -16.15 12.09
CA ILE A 390 21.39 -15.57 12.72
C ILE A 390 21.67 -14.78 14.03
N ASN A 391 22.87 -14.91 14.62
CA ASN A 391 23.22 -14.34 15.93
C ASN A 391 24.42 -13.38 15.91
N ASP A 392 24.93 -12.97 14.74
CA ASP A 392 26.05 -12.03 14.71
C ASP A 392 25.52 -10.60 14.87
N HIS A 393 25.28 -10.21 16.12
CA HIS A 393 24.79 -8.87 16.50
C HIS A 393 25.80 -7.76 16.19
N GLU A 394 27.04 -8.12 15.85
CA GLU A 394 28.07 -7.21 15.38
C GLU A 394 28.16 -7.30 13.86
N LEU A 395 27.33 -6.54 13.14
CA LEU A 395 27.67 -6.20 11.76
C LEU A 395 28.98 -5.42 11.77
N THR A 396 30.08 -6.12 11.55
CA THR A 396 31.38 -5.48 11.36
C THR A 396 31.46 -4.75 10.01
N ASP A 397 30.57 -5.06 9.06
CA ASP A 397 30.53 -4.42 7.75
C ASP A 397 29.11 -4.05 7.30
N PHE A 398 28.71 -2.80 7.56
CA PHE A 398 27.44 -2.24 7.08
C PHE A 398 27.41 -2.00 5.56
N ASN A 399 28.52 -2.15 4.83
CA ASN A 399 28.52 -1.98 3.37
C ASN A 399 27.75 -3.09 2.64
N SER A 400 27.53 -4.24 3.30
CA SER A 400 26.72 -5.34 2.78
C SER A 400 25.22 -5.17 3.04
N VAL A 401 24.81 -4.16 3.82
CA VAL A 401 23.41 -3.95 4.22
C VAL A 401 22.68 -3.16 3.14
N ILE A 402 21.60 -3.76 2.63
CA ILE A 402 20.65 -3.11 1.72
C ILE A 402 19.64 -2.29 2.52
N SER A 403 19.14 -2.85 3.62
CA SER A 403 18.18 -2.21 4.53
C SER A 403 18.34 -2.75 5.94
N ALA A 404 18.14 -1.90 6.96
CA ALA A 404 17.98 -2.32 8.34
C ALA A 404 16.90 -1.45 8.99
N GLU A 405 15.88 -2.07 9.59
CA GLU A 405 14.72 -1.35 10.14
C GLU A 405 14.14 -2.04 11.37
N LEU A 406 13.73 -1.26 12.38
CA LEU A 406 12.92 -1.77 13.49
C LEU A 406 11.53 -2.13 12.98
N CYS A 407 11.25 -3.44 12.90
CA CYS A 407 10.01 -3.94 12.33
C CYS A 407 9.54 -5.23 13.01
N GLY A 408 8.26 -5.26 13.38
CA GLY A 408 7.58 -6.42 13.96
C GLY A 408 6.85 -7.29 12.95
N GLY A 409 6.93 -6.99 11.65
CA GLY A 409 6.24 -7.70 10.57
C GLY A 409 6.76 -9.11 10.30
N THR A 410 6.09 -9.80 9.39
CA THR A 410 6.53 -11.09 8.83
C THR A 410 7.26 -10.85 7.52
N HIS A 411 8.40 -11.52 7.30
CA HIS A 411 9.28 -11.27 6.15
C HIS A 411 9.71 -12.57 5.48
N LEU A 412 10.07 -12.47 4.19
CA LEU A 412 10.75 -13.54 3.46
C LEU A 412 12.12 -13.85 4.09
N PHE A 413 12.71 -14.99 3.74
CA PHE A 413 14.09 -15.32 4.11
C PHE A 413 15.11 -14.89 3.05
N GLU A 414 14.72 -14.86 1.79
CA GLU A 414 15.56 -14.50 0.64
C GLU A 414 14.84 -13.50 -0.25
N LEU A 415 15.58 -12.54 -0.80
CA LEU A 415 15.03 -11.53 -1.70
C LEU A 415 14.56 -12.13 -3.03
N SER A 416 15.15 -13.23 -3.49
CA SER A 416 14.75 -13.89 -4.74
C SER A 416 13.28 -14.29 -4.75
N ASP A 417 12.72 -14.63 -3.59
CA ASP A 417 11.33 -15.08 -3.46
C ASP A 417 10.32 -13.96 -3.71
N LEU A 418 10.77 -12.69 -3.70
CA LEU A 418 9.95 -11.53 -4.07
C LEU A 418 9.70 -11.43 -5.58
N LEU A 419 10.60 -12.00 -6.40
CA LEU A 419 10.59 -12.05 -7.86
C LEU A 419 10.72 -10.70 -8.59
N ASP A 420 9.80 -9.76 -8.38
CA ASP A 420 9.69 -8.50 -9.14
C ASP A 420 8.85 -7.46 -8.36
N ILE A 421 8.99 -6.16 -8.70
CA ILE A 421 8.19 -5.04 -8.17
C ILE A 421 7.86 -4.06 -9.32
N ALA A 422 6.60 -3.67 -9.46
CA ALA A 422 6.17 -2.64 -10.39
C ALA A 422 5.39 -1.52 -9.66
N VAL A 423 5.69 -0.26 -9.98
CA VAL A 423 4.99 0.93 -9.47
C VAL A 423 3.78 1.18 -10.37
N VAL A 424 2.57 1.06 -9.82
CA VAL A 424 1.33 1.22 -10.59
C VAL A 424 0.65 2.58 -10.38
N ALA A 425 1.00 3.28 -9.29
CA ALA A 425 0.49 4.63 -9.04
C ALA A 425 1.43 5.45 -8.15
N VAL A 426 1.40 6.77 -8.34
CA VAL A 426 2.04 7.74 -7.44
C VAL A 426 1.05 8.88 -7.15
N LYS A 427 0.66 9.04 -5.89
CA LYS A 427 -0.17 10.16 -5.42
C LYS A 427 0.71 11.27 -4.85
N GLY A 428 0.20 12.50 -4.90
CA GLY A 428 0.90 13.65 -4.30
C GLY A 428 2.11 14.12 -5.11
N ARG A 429 2.14 13.91 -6.44
CA ARG A 429 3.27 14.29 -7.32
C ARG A 429 3.82 15.69 -7.08
N ARG A 430 2.94 16.69 -6.92
CA ARG A 430 3.27 18.11 -6.65
C ARG A 430 3.35 18.48 -5.16
N LYS A 431 3.30 17.49 -4.27
CA LYS A 431 3.36 17.67 -2.82
C LYS A 431 4.69 17.17 -2.31
N THR A 432 5.11 17.67 -1.15
CA THR A 432 6.27 17.15 -0.43
C THR A 432 6.13 15.66 -0.14
N VAL A 433 4.95 15.24 0.33
CA VAL A 433 4.65 13.84 0.62
C VAL A 433 4.06 13.15 -0.61
N LYS A 434 4.71 12.06 -1.01
CA LYS A 434 4.34 11.22 -2.14
C LYS A 434 4.01 9.82 -1.63
N GLU A 435 2.96 9.23 -2.18
CA GLU A 435 2.54 7.85 -1.88
C GLU A 435 2.69 7.02 -3.15
N PHE A 436 3.59 6.04 -3.12
CA PHE A 436 3.81 5.08 -4.18
C PHE A 436 2.97 3.84 -3.91
N THR A 437 2.24 3.34 -4.91
CA THR A 437 1.54 2.06 -4.86
C THR A 437 2.25 1.08 -5.78
N CYS A 438 2.63 -0.07 -5.24
CA CYS A 438 3.41 -1.08 -5.95
C CYS A 438 2.75 -2.44 -5.88
N ILE A 439 2.81 -3.18 -6.98
CA ILE A 439 2.53 -4.62 -7.04
C ILE A 439 3.85 -5.40 -7.07
N PHE A 440 3.82 -6.70 -6.78
CA PHE A 440 5.04 -7.52 -6.65
C PHE A 440 4.84 -8.95 -7.15
N GLY A 441 5.90 -9.75 -7.12
CA GLY A 441 5.83 -11.17 -7.44
C GLY A 441 5.56 -11.45 -8.91
N HIS A 442 4.85 -12.54 -9.17
CA HIS A 442 4.39 -12.89 -10.52
C HIS A 442 3.48 -11.83 -11.14
N LEU A 443 2.71 -11.10 -10.32
CA LEU A 443 1.84 -10.04 -10.80
C LEU A 443 2.66 -8.89 -11.42
N ALA A 444 3.71 -8.42 -10.73
CA ALA A 444 4.63 -7.43 -11.27
C ALA A 444 5.37 -7.91 -12.54
N LYS A 445 5.82 -9.16 -12.55
CA LYS A 445 6.49 -9.74 -13.73
C LYS A 445 5.59 -9.76 -14.96
N SER A 446 4.34 -10.21 -14.80
CA SER A 446 3.34 -10.17 -15.87
C SER A 446 3.01 -8.75 -16.30
N ALA A 447 2.97 -7.80 -15.36
CA ALA A 447 2.74 -6.38 -15.64
C ALA A 447 3.87 -5.78 -16.51
N HIS A 448 5.13 -6.09 -16.22
CA HIS A 448 6.27 -5.68 -17.04
C HIS A 448 6.25 -6.31 -18.44
N GLN A 449 5.86 -7.59 -18.58
CA GLN A 449 5.72 -8.25 -19.87
C GLN A 449 4.65 -7.56 -20.73
N CYS A 450 3.46 -7.37 -20.15
CA CYS A 450 2.36 -6.65 -20.78
C CYS A 450 2.74 -5.21 -21.16
N ALA A 451 3.45 -4.50 -20.28
CA ALA A 451 3.95 -3.16 -20.54
C ALA A 451 4.87 -3.11 -21.78
N ASN A 452 5.79 -4.06 -21.90
CA ASN A 452 6.69 -4.12 -23.04
C ASN A 452 5.92 -4.35 -24.35
N GLU A 453 4.97 -5.28 -24.37
CA GLU A 453 4.14 -5.56 -25.54
C GLU A 453 3.33 -4.33 -25.97
N LEU A 454 2.64 -3.68 -25.02
CA LEU A 454 1.81 -2.51 -25.29
C LEU A 454 2.65 -1.30 -25.74
N ILE A 455 3.82 -1.06 -25.13
CA ILE A 455 4.70 0.04 -25.56
C ILE A 455 5.20 -0.22 -26.99
N GLN A 456 5.61 -1.45 -27.31
CA GLN A 456 6.07 -1.78 -28.67
C GLN A 456 4.96 -1.61 -29.71
N GLU A 457 3.76 -2.11 -29.41
CA GLU A 457 2.60 -1.91 -30.28
C GLU A 457 2.26 -0.42 -30.43
N GLY A 458 2.27 0.33 -29.33
CA GLY A 458 2.04 1.77 -29.33
C GLY A 458 3.03 2.51 -30.24
N LEU A 459 4.34 2.27 -30.08
CA LEU A 459 5.36 2.89 -30.92
C LEU A 459 5.16 2.56 -32.41
N SER A 460 4.78 1.33 -32.74
CA SER A 460 4.47 0.94 -34.12
C SER A 460 3.27 1.74 -34.66
N LYS A 461 2.19 1.84 -33.88
CA LYS A 461 0.98 2.58 -34.26
C LYS A 461 1.24 4.08 -34.38
N GLU A 462 2.04 4.66 -33.49
CA GLU A 462 2.48 6.05 -33.57
C GLU A 462 3.24 6.30 -34.88
N LYS A 463 4.23 5.45 -35.18
CA LYS A 463 4.98 5.53 -36.44
C LYS A 463 4.06 5.44 -37.65
N GLU A 464 3.13 4.49 -37.68
CA GLU A 464 2.18 4.37 -38.78
C GLU A 464 1.23 5.55 -38.91
N ALA A 465 0.74 6.12 -37.80
CA ALA A 465 -0.16 7.28 -37.82
C ALA A 465 0.51 8.53 -38.40
N ILE A 466 1.84 8.66 -38.22
CA ILE A 466 2.64 9.74 -38.82
C ILE A 466 2.71 9.58 -40.34
N HIS A 467 2.88 8.35 -40.85
CA HIS A 467 3.03 8.08 -42.28
C HIS A 467 1.69 8.02 -43.02
N ASP A 468 0.62 7.59 -42.35
CA ASP A 468 -0.73 7.48 -42.90
C ASP A 468 -1.76 8.17 -41.96
N PRO A 469 -2.04 9.46 -42.19
CA PRO A 469 -2.99 10.22 -41.37
C PRO A 469 -4.41 9.63 -41.35
N LYS A 470 -4.78 8.77 -42.31
CA LYS A 470 -6.09 8.11 -42.32
C LYS A 470 -6.21 7.03 -41.23
N LYS A 471 -5.08 6.47 -40.79
CA LYS A 471 -5.01 5.50 -39.68
C LYS A 471 -4.94 6.16 -38.30
N ALA A 472 -4.65 7.46 -38.23
CA ALA A 472 -4.47 8.17 -36.96
C ALA A 472 -5.69 8.02 -36.03
N ALA A 473 -6.91 8.17 -36.55
CA ALA A 473 -8.13 7.99 -35.76
C ALA A 473 -8.25 6.56 -35.17
N ILE A 474 -8.00 5.53 -35.98
CA ILE A 474 -8.06 4.12 -35.55
C ILE A 474 -7.00 3.85 -34.47
N HIS A 475 -5.80 4.42 -34.60
CA HIS A 475 -4.74 4.24 -33.62
C HIS A 475 -5.02 4.98 -32.33
N MET A 476 -5.62 6.17 -32.40
CA MET A 476 -6.10 6.91 -31.22
C MET A 476 -7.15 6.11 -30.46
N ASP A 477 -8.13 5.53 -31.15
CA ASP A 477 -9.16 4.67 -30.53
C ASP A 477 -8.53 3.48 -29.78
N TRP A 478 -7.46 2.89 -30.34
CA TRP A 478 -6.72 1.81 -29.67
C TRP A 478 -6.05 2.30 -28.38
N TYR A 479 -5.36 3.45 -28.41
CA TYR A 479 -4.74 4.02 -27.21
C TYR A 479 -5.79 4.32 -26.13
N GLU A 480 -6.91 4.93 -26.49
CA GLU A 480 -8.01 5.21 -25.57
C GLU A 480 -8.61 3.93 -25.01
N SER A 481 -8.76 2.89 -25.84
CA SER A 481 -9.23 1.58 -25.38
C SER A 481 -8.28 0.96 -24.35
N VAL A 482 -6.96 0.98 -24.60
CA VAL A 482 -5.97 0.43 -23.66
C VAL A 482 -5.92 1.26 -22.38
N LEU A 483 -5.88 2.60 -22.46
CA LEU A 483 -5.74 3.48 -21.28
C LEU A 483 -6.98 3.47 -20.37
N ASN A 484 -8.15 3.16 -20.92
CA ASN A 484 -9.42 3.06 -20.20
C ASN A 484 -9.82 1.62 -19.84
N ASP A 485 -9.02 0.61 -20.20
CA ASP A 485 -9.34 -0.79 -19.87
C ASP A 485 -9.23 -1.02 -18.34
N PRO A 486 -10.30 -1.49 -17.68
CA PRO A 486 -10.26 -1.84 -16.26
C PRO A 486 -9.23 -2.92 -15.93
N HIS A 487 -8.89 -3.82 -16.86
CA HIS A 487 -7.89 -4.88 -16.64
C HIS A 487 -6.47 -4.31 -16.45
N TYR A 488 -6.16 -3.17 -17.05
CA TYR A 488 -4.87 -2.49 -16.90
C TYR A 488 -4.87 -1.49 -15.74
N THR A 489 -6.05 -1.07 -15.28
CA THR A 489 -6.19 -0.11 -14.18
C THR A 489 -5.71 -0.73 -12.87
N GLY A 490 -4.60 -0.21 -12.31
CA GLY A 490 -3.97 -0.73 -11.10
C GLY A 490 -3.06 -1.95 -11.32
N PHE A 491 -2.86 -2.37 -12.57
CA PHE A 491 -1.96 -3.46 -12.96
C PHE A 491 -0.81 -2.97 -13.85
N LEU A 492 -1.08 -2.14 -14.85
CA LEU A 492 -0.06 -1.66 -15.78
C LEU A 492 0.95 -0.74 -15.04
N PRO A 493 2.28 -0.95 -15.20
CA PRO A 493 3.29 -0.10 -14.61
C PRO A 493 3.10 1.36 -15.04
N LEU A 494 3.28 2.29 -14.10
CA LEU A 494 2.99 3.70 -14.29
C LEU A 494 3.82 4.31 -15.42
N TYR A 495 5.09 3.90 -15.56
CA TYR A 495 5.93 4.39 -16.65
C TYR A 495 5.36 4.03 -18.02
N ALA A 496 4.76 2.84 -18.15
CA ALA A 496 4.20 2.34 -19.40
C ALA A 496 2.91 3.07 -19.74
N ARG A 497 2.04 3.28 -18.74
CA ARG A 497 0.84 4.10 -18.89
C ARG A 497 1.18 5.51 -19.37
N LEU A 498 2.14 6.18 -18.70
CA LEU A 498 2.58 7.53 -19.08
C LEU A 498 3.21 7.57 -20.48
N ALA A 499 3.94 6.52 -20.88
CA ALA A 499 4.48 6.42 -22.24
C ALA A 499 3.35 6.35 -23.29
N LEU A 500 2.35 5.50 -23.07
CA LEU A 500 1.19 5.39 -23.96
C LEU A 500 0.38 6.69 -24.04
N GLU A 501 0.16 7.36 -22.90
CA GLU A 501 -0.48 8.68 -22.85
C GLU A 501 0.31 9.73 -23.64
N THR A 502 1.65 9.70 -23.54
CA THR A 502 2.53 10.60 -24.30
C THR A 502 2.46 10.32 -25.80
N ASN A 503 2.46 9.06 -26.21
CA ASN A 503 2.32 8.69 -27.62
C ASN A 503 0.96 9.15 -28.18
N LEU A 504 -0.14 8.91 -27.44
CA LEU A 504 -1.47 9.40 -27.81
C LEU A 504 -1.49 10.93 -27.96
N PHE A 505 -0.87 11.65 -27.01
CA PHE A 505 -0.77 13.10 -27.07
C PHE A 505 -0.06 13.58 -28.35
N ARG A 506 1.06 12.94 -28.74
CA ARG A 506 1.82 13.29 -29.95
C ARG A 506 1.01 13.08 -31.22
N ILE A 507 0.30 11.95 -31.33
CA ILE A 507 -0.61 11.69 -32.47
C ILE A 507 -1.73 12.74 -32.52
N ASN A 508 -2.33 13.08 -31.36
CA ASN A 508 -3.42 14.06 -31.28
C ASN A 508 -3.00 15.48 -31.72
N HIS A 509 -1.79 15.90 -31.37
CA HIS A 509 -1.38 17.30 -31.54
C HIS A 509 -0.58 17.55 -32.82
N LYS A 510 -0.35 16.54 -33.67
CA LYS A 510 0.55 16.63 -34.85
C LYS A 510 1.79 17.47 -34.53
N THR A 511 2.37 17.27 -33.35
CA THR A 511 3.59 18.00 -33.02
C THR A 511 4.62 17.59 -34.05
N ASP A 512 5.34 18.55 -34.63
CA ASP A 512 6.43 18.29 -35.58
C ASP A 512 7.41 17.33 -34.92
N ILE A 513 7.19 16.04 -35.15
CA ILE A 513 8.13 15.00 -34.77
C ILE A 513 9.28 15.26 -35.70
N ILE A 514 10.31 15.89 -35.15
CA ILE A 514 11.63 15.99 -35.75
C ILE A 514 12.03 14.54 -36.00
N ASP A 515 11.81 14.06 -37.22
CA ASP A 515 12.19 12.71 -37.60
C ASP A 515 13.72 12.66 -37.51
N THR A 516 14.19 11.98 -36.48
CA THR A 516 15.61 11.89 -36.14
C THR A 516 16.41 11.31 -37.31
N ASP A 517 15.82 10.44 -38.13
CA ASP A 517 16.46 9.89 -39.33
C ASP A 517 16.56 10.95 -40.44
N HIS A 518 15.51 11.76 -40.61
CA HIS A 518 15.52 12.91 -41.54
C HIS A 518 16.47 14.03 -41.09
N VAL A 519 16.58 14.28 -39.78
CA VAL A 519 17.57 15.21 -39.21
C VAL A 519 18.98 14.68 -39.36
N GLN A 520 19.20 13.38 -39.16
CA GLN A 520 20.52 12.79 -39.37
C GLN A 520 20.92 12.86 -40.85
N LEU A 521 19.99 12.60 -41.77
CA LEU A 521 20.19 12.78 -43.21
C LEU A 521 20.52 14.25 -43.55
N TYR A 522 19.84 15.20 -42.92
CA TYR A 522 20.09 16.63 -43.08
C TYR A 522 21.48 17.05 -42.55
N ILE A 523 21.87 16.55 -41.37
CA ILE A 523 23.20 16.75 -40.79
C ILE A 523 24.29 16.18 -41.71
N ASP A 524 24.09 14.99 -42.26
CA ASP A 524 25.07 14.34 -43.11
C ASP A 524 25.20 15.03 -44.48
N ASN A 525 24.09 15.53 -45.04
CA ASN A 525 24.11 16.40 -46.22
C ASN A 525 24.86 17.73 -45.97
N MET A 526 24.66 18.36 -44.80
CA MET A 526 25.43 19.55 -44.41
C MET A 526 26.92 19.26 -44.29
N LYS A 527 27.32 18.12 -43.70
CA LYS A 527 28.73 17.71 -43.60
C LYS A 527 29.37 17.50 -44.98
N ILE A 528 28.66 16.86 -45.91
CA ILE A 528 29.14 16.63 -47.28
C ILE A 528 29.34 17.95 -48.03
N MET A 529 28.39 18.89 -47.91
CA MET A 529 28.51 20.20 -48.56
C MET A 529 29.61 21.08 -47.97
N ILE A 530 29.81 21.07 -46.64
CA ILE A 530 30.91 21.79 -45.98
C ILE A 530 32.26 21.20 -46.42
N GLY A 531 32.37 19.87 -46.53
CA GLY A 531 33.57 19.18 -47.00
C GLY A 531 33.94 19.50 -48.46
N ASN A 532 32.95 19.79 -49.31
CA ASN A 532 33.16 20.07 -50.74
C ASN A 532 33.46 21.55 -51.05
N ASN A 533 33.05 22.50 -50.20
CA ASN A 533 33.12 23.94 -50.52
C ASN A 533 34.24 24.74 -49.83
N ASN A 534 35.13 24.12 -49.03
CA ASN A 534 36.24 24.81 -48.34
C ASN A 534 35.84 26.14 -47.63
N CYS A 535 34.60 26.25 -47.16
CA CYS A 535 34.09 27.49 -46.59
C CYS A 535 34.42 27.54 -45.09
N GLU A 536 35.05 28.62 -44.63
CA GLU A 536 35.28 28.85 -43.19
C GLU A 536 33.92 28.97 -42.48
N THR A 537 33.71 28.11 -41.48
CA THR A 537 32.43 27.93 -40.77
C THR A 537 31.89 29.17 -40.05
N SER A 538 32.61 30.29 -40.08
CA SER A 538 32.27 31.55 -39.41
C SER A 538 31.34 32.48 -40.21
N GLN A 539 31.03 32.18 -41.48
CA GLN A 539 30.24 33.06 -42.36
C GLN A 539 28.87 32.52 -42.80
N ALA A 540 28.48 31.31 -42.41
CA ALA A 540 27.19 30.75 -42.79
C ALA A 540 26.06 31.24 -41.87
N VAL A 541 25.07 31.94 -42.42
CA VAL A 541 23.82 32.31 -41.73
C VAL A 541 22.67 31.50 -42.32
N ILE A 542 22.01 30.69 -41.48
CA ILE A 542 20.80 29.94 -41.86
C ILE A 542 19.59 30.83 -41.54
N SER A 543 18.93 31.35 -42.57
CA SER A 543 17.68 32.11 -42.39
C SER A 543 16.47 31.17 -42.52
N GLN A 544 15.78 30.95 -41.39
CA GLN A 544 14.52 30.20 -41.23
C GLN A 544 14.56 28.70 -41.60
N LEU A 545 14.41 27.84 -40.57
CA LEU A 545 14.08 26.43 -40.75
C LEU A 545 12.57 26.27 -40.89
N ASP A 546 12.13 25.78 -42.05
CA ASP A 546 10.80 25.23 -42.25
C ASP A 546 10.95 23.77 -42.70
N PHE A 547 10.73 22.83 -41.79
CA PHE A 547 10.97 21.39 -41.99
C PHE A 547 10.01 20.76 -43.03
N HIS A 548 9.00 21.50 -43.49
CA HIS A 548 7.98 21.01 -44.44
C HIS A 548 8.26 21.38 -45.91
N ARG A 549 9.32 22.15 -46.21
CA ARG A 549 9.63 22.65 -47.58
C ARG A 549 11.11 22.54 -47.95
N LEU A 550 11.67 21.33 -47.89
CA LEU A 550 13.09 21.06 -48.18
C LEU A 550 13.51 21.35 -49.64
N ASP A 551 12.58 21.40 -50.60
CA ASP A 551 12.88 21.69 -52.01
C ASP A 551 13.10 23.19 -52.30
N ASP A 552 12.77 24.08 -51.35
CA ASP A 552 12.81 25.54 -51.52
C ASP A 552 14.06 26.22 -50.89
N VAL A 553 15.04 25.45 -50.39
CA VAL A 553 16.23 26.01 -49.73
C VAL A 553 17.15 26.68 -50.75
N SER A 554 17.11 28.01 -50.81
CA SER A 554 18.03 28.84 -51.61
C SER A 554 18.90 29.71 -50.70
N PHE A 555 20.22 29.60 -50.85
CA PHE A 555 21.17 30.49 -50.19
C PHE A 555 21.52 31.68 -51.09
N PHE A 556 21.41 32.89 -50.57
CA PHE A 556 22.01 34.08 -51.18
C PHE A 556 23.49 34.17 -50.77
N ASN A 557 24.38 34.30 -51.74
CA ASN A 557 25.76 34.73 -51.48
C ASN A 557 25.75 36.23 -51.18
N LEU A 558 26.41 36.63 -50.09
CA LEU A 558 26.73 38.03 -49.78
C LEU A 558 28.10 38.39 -50.37
#